data_AF-A0A2V9YF77-F1
#
_entry.id   AF-A0A2V9YF77-F1
#
_cell.length_a   1.000
_cell.length_b   1.000
_cell.length_c   1.000
_cell.angle_alpha   90.00
_cell.angle_beta   90.00
_cell.angle_gamma   90.00
#
_symmetry.space_group_name_H-M   'P 1'
#
loop_
_entity.id
_entity.type
_entity.pdbx_description
1 polymer ?
#
loop_
_entity_poly.entity_id
_entity_poly.type
_entity_poly.pdbx_seq_one_letter_code
_entity_poly.pdbx_strand_id
1 'polypeptide(L)'
;MQSHQQSDRLSWGDTVFLHLEREGMPLNVASICIFEGEVLFEDCLQFIESKLPLLPRYLKRVVPAPFALGLPSWEYDPEFDLRRHVREVTLK
;
A
#
# COMPACT_ATOMS: atom_id res chain seq x y z
N MET A 1 -30.83 -1.45 7.71
CA MET A 1 -29.61 -0.66 7.46
C MET A 1 -28.82 -1.39 6.40
N GLN A 2 -28.85 -0.90 5.15
CA GLN A 2 -28.11 -1.51 4.06
C GLN A 2 -26.61 -1.34 4.35
N SER A 3 -25.94 -2.41 4.76
CA SER A 3 -24.49 -2.45 4.76
C SER A 3 -24.05 -2.34 3.31
N HIS A 4 -23.55 -1.16 2.91
CA HIS A 4 -22.66 -1.09 1.76
C HIS A 4 -21.43 -1.92 2.14
N GLN A 5 -21.49 -3.23 1.88
CA GLN A 5 -20.34 -4.10 1.87
C GLN A 5 -19.50 -3.57 0.71
N GLN A 6 -18.62 -2.62 1.01
CA GLN A 6 -17.74 -2.04 0.02
C GLN A 6 -16.98 -3.21 -0.57
N SER A 7 -17.29 -3.51 -1.84
CA SER A 7 -16.65 -4.58 -2.56
C SER A 7 -15.15 -4.34 -2.43
N ASP A 8 -14.41 -5.29 -1.88
CA ASP A 8 -12.95 -5.21 -1.80
C ASP A 8 -12.30 -5.27 -3.20
N ARG A 9 -13.09 -5.26 -4.27
CA ARG A 9 -12.62 -5.11 -5.64
C ARG A 9 -12.08 -3.71 -5.91
N LEU A 10 -11.07 -3.65 -6.76
CA LEU A 10 -10.58 -2.41 -7.31
C LEU A 10 -11.68 -1.74 -8.13
N SER A 11 -11.67 -0.41 -8.16
CA SER A 11 -12.48 0.31 -9.13
C SER A 11 -11.95 0.06 -10.54
N TRP A 12 -12.77 0.34 -11.55
CA TRP A 12 -12.30 0.34 -12.94
C TRP A 12 -11.13 1.29 -13.14
N GLY A 13 -11.16 2.47 -12.52
CA GLY A 13 -10.07 3.44 -12.58
C GLY A 13 -8.77 2.88 -12.04
N ASP A 14 -8.79 2.35 -10.80
CA ASP A 14 -7.58 1.76 -10.19
C ASP A 14 -7.04 0.58 -11.01
N THR A 15 -7.95 -0.20 -11.59
CA THR A 15 -7.58 -1.33 -12.47
C THR A 15 -6.86 -0.84 -13.73
N VAL A 16 -7.27 0.29 -14.31
CA VAL A 16 -6.57 0.88 -15.46
C VAL A 16 -5.15 1.29 -15.08
N PHE A 17 -4.95 1.94 -13.93
CA PHE A 17 -3.61 2.28 -13.45
C PHE A 17 -2.73 1.04 -13.30
N LEU A 18 -3.25 -0.02 -12.65
CA LEU A 18 -2.50 -1.27 -12.47
C LEU A 18 -2.03 -1.90 -13.79
N HIS A 19 -2.85 -1.84 -14.84
CA HIS A 19 -2.49 -2.43 -16.14
C HIS A 19 -1.67 -1.51 -17.05
N LEU A 20 -1.69 -0.19 -16.80
CA LEU A 20 -0.93 0.76 -17.61
C LEU A 20 0.54 0.84 -17.20
N GLU A 21 0.84 0.63 -15.91
CA GLU A 21 2.18 0.64 -15.36
C GLU A 21 3.13 -0.30 -16.11
N ARG A 22 4.34 0.17 -16.37
CA ARG A 22 5.38 -0.60 -17.07
C ARG A 22 6.77 -0.08 -16.68
N GLU A 23 7.81 -0.82 -17.04
CA GLU A 23 9.19 -0.38 -16.85
C GLU A 23 9.42 1.03 -17.45
N GLY A 24 10.01 1.93 -16.66
CA GLY A 24 10.22 3.33 -17.03
C GLY A 24 8.99 4.25 -16.90
N MET A 25 7.81 3.72 -16.54
CA MET A 25 6.60 4.50 -16.27
C MET A 25 5.88 3.95 -15.02
N PRO A 26 6.47 4.12 -13.83
CA PRO A 26 5.80 3.77 -12.58
C PRO A 26 4.65 4.74 -12.33
N LEU A 27 3.53 4.24 -11.80
CA LEU A 27 2.34 5.03 -11.54
C LEU A 27 2.09 5.27 -10.05
N ASN A 28 3.10 5.04 -9.21
CA ASN A 28 3.06 5.40 -7.80
C ASN A 28 3.23 6.91 -7.60
N VAL A 29 2.64 7.43 -6.52
CA VAL A 29 2.90 8.78 -6.03
C VAL A 29 4.00 8.71 -4.99
N ALA A 30 4.88 9.71 -4.97
CA ALA A 30 5.93 9.86 -3.96
C ALA A 30 5.96 11.30 -3.43
N SER A 31 6.40 11.46 -2.19
CA SER A 31 6.66 12.74 -1.56
C SER A 31 7.99 12.71 -0.82
N ILE A 32 8.59 13.88 -0.65
CA ILE A 32 9.82 14.07 0.11
C ILE A 32 9.52 15.07 1.22
N CYS A 33 9.89 14.72 2.45
CA CYS A 33 9.72 15.54 3.63
C CYS A 33 11.08 15.78 4.30
N ILE A 34 11.29 16.99 4.81
CA ILE A 34 12.47 17.34 5.61
C ILE A 34 11.98 17.53 7.04
N PHE A 35 12.63 16.85 7.99
CA PHE A 35 12.29 16.90 9.40
C PHE A 35 13.36 17.67 10.18
N GLU A 36 12.94 18.36 11.24
CA GLU A 36 13.85 18.96 12.21
C GLU A 36 14.30 17.90 13.23
N GLY A 37 15.59 17.93 13.59
CA GLY A 37 16.15 16.99 14.57
C GLY A 37 16.51 15.62 14.00
N GLU A 38 16.88 14.71 14.88
CA GLU A 38 17.19 13.32 14.55
C GLU A 38 15.90 12.48 14.62
N VAL A 39 15.68 11.66 13.59
CA VAL A 39 14.56 10.72 13.52
C VAL A 39 15.12 9.31 13.56
N LEU A 40 15.02 8.66 14.71
CA LEU A 40 15.50 7.29 14.88
C LEU A 40 14.60 6.33 14.12
N PHE A 41 15.21 5.37 13.41
CA PHE A 41 14.47 4.41 12.58
C PHE A 41 13.44 3.60 13.38
N GLU A 42 13.78 3.15 14.58
CA GLU A 42 12.86 2.37 15.42
C GLU A 42 11.68 3.22 15.94
N ASP A 43 11.88 4.52 16.21
CA ASP A 43 10.78 5.43 16.58
C ASP A 43 9.83 5.64 15.40
N CYS A 44 10.37 5.74 14.18
CA CYS A 44 9.57 5.77 12.95
C CYS A 44 8.74 4.50 12.76
N LEU A 45 9.35 3.31 12.96
CA LEU A 45 8.64 2.05 12.86
C LEU A 45 7.48 1.97 13.87
N GLN A 46 7.75 2.29 15.14
CA GLN A 46 6.74 2.28 16.19
C GLN A 46 5.60 3.26 15.90
N PHE A 47 5.93 4.45 15.40
CA PHE A 47 4.94 5.44 15.00
C PHE A 47 4.02 4.90 13.89
N ILE A 48 4.59 4.35 12.82
CA ILE A 48 3.82 3.81 11.70
C ILE A 48 2.96 2.63 12.16
N GLU A 49 3.53 1.71 12.93
CA GLU A 49 2.83 0.54 13.47
C GLU A 49 1.59 0.95 14.28
N SER A 50 1.70 1.99 15.11
CA SER A 50 0.57 2.51 15.89
C SER A 50 -0.61 3.02 15.04
N LYS A 51 -0.36 3.37 13.77
CA LYS A 51 -1.37 3.89 12.84
C LYS A 51 -1.95 2.82 11.91
N LEU A 52 -1.25 1.70 11.69
CA LEU A 52 -1.70 0.65 10.77
C LEU A 52 -3.13 0.15 11.02
N PRO A 53 -3.60 -0.05 12.27
CA PRO A 53 -4.98 -0.47 12.52
C PRO A 53 -6.04 0.53 12.02
N LEU A 54 -5.67 1.82 11.90
CA LEU A 54 -6.54 2.88 11.38
C LEU A 54 -6.55 2.93 9.85
N LEU A 55 -5.62 2.20 9.20
CA LEU A 55 -5.42 2.19 7.76
C LEU A 55 -5.47 0.75 7.21
N PRO A 56 -6.62 0.04 7.30
CA PRO A 56 -6.71 -1.37 6.89
C PRO A 56 -6.24 -1.65 5.46
N ARG A 57 -6.34 -0.68 4.56
CA ARG A 57 -5.89 -0.81 3.16
C ARG A 57 -4.39 -1.06 3.04
N TYR A 58 -3.57 -0.56 3.96
CA TYR A 58 -2.10 -0.70 3.91
C TYR A 58 -1.63 -2.10 4.28
N LEU A 59 -2.51 -2.90 4.89
CA LEU A 59 -2.28 -4.30 5.23
C LEU A 59 -2.75 -5.27 4.13
N LYS A 60 -3.19 -4.72 2.98
CA LYS A 60 -3.74 -5.50 1.86
C LYS A 60 -2.83 -5.44 0.65
N ARG A 61 -2.83 -6.53 -0.12
CA ARG A 61 -2.22 -6.63 -1.45
C ARG A 61 -3.30 -6.78 -2.52
N VAL A 62 -2.96 -6.43 -3.76
CA VAL A 62 -3.84 -6.67 -4.91
C VAL A 62 -3.73 -8.13 -5.33
N VAL A 63 -4.87 -8.77 -5.55
CA VAL A 63 -5.00 -10.16 -6.00
C VAL A 63 -5.72 -10.18 -7.34
N PRO A 64 -5.13 -10.77 -8.39
CA PRO A 64 -5.79 -10.91 -9.68
C PRO A 64 -7.11 -11.69 -9.57
N ALA A 65 -8.10 -11.30 -10.38
CA ALA A 65 -9.32 -12.08 -10.47
C ALA A 65 -9.03 -13.49 -11.02
N PRO A 66 -9.70 -14.54 -10.52
CA PRO A 66 -9.58 -15.89 -11.07
C PRO A 66 -9.82 -15.90 -12.59
N PHE A 67 -8.93 -16.56 -13.33
CA PHE A 67 -8.98 -16.66 -14.79
C PHE A 67 -8.96 -15.29 -15.52
N ALA A 68 -8.53 -14.21 -14.85
CA ALA A 68 -8.63 -12.83 -15.35
C ALA A 68 -10.07 -12.40 -15.70
N LEU A 69 -11.08 -13.04 -15.09
CA LEU A 69 -12.49 -12.73 -15.30
C LEU A 69 -13.02 -11.84 -14.18
N GLY A 70 -12.85 -10.53 -14.36
CA GLY A 70 -13.36 -9.50 -13.46
C GLY A 70 -12.29 -8.55 -12.94
N LEU A 71 -12.68 -7.70 -12.01
CA LEU A 71 -11.77 -6.73 -11.39
C LEU A 71 -10.93 -7.41 -10.30
N PRO A 72 -9.63 -7.07 -10.18
CA PRO A 72 -8.79 -7.52 -9.08
C PRO A 72 -9.38 -7.14 -7.72
N SER A 73 -9.00 -7.85 -6.67
CA SER A 73 -9.42 -7.60 -5.28
C SER A 73 -8.27 -7.13 -4.40
N TRP A 74 -8.62 -6.47 -3.30
CA TRP A 74 -7.76 -6.21 -2.16
C TRP A 74 -7.96 -7.31 -1.12
N GLU A 75 -6.89 -8.00 -0.77
CA GLU A 75 -6.92 -9.05 0.24
C GLU A 75 -5.82 -8.79 1.26
N TYR A 76 -6.07 -9.13 2.52
CA TYR A 76 -5.04 -9.01 3.56
C TYR A 76 -3.82 -9.84 3.17
N ASP A 77 -2.64 -9.25 3.33
CA ASP A 77 -1.39 -9.95 3.07
C ASP A 77 -1.04 -10.83 4.29
N PRO A 78 -1.07 -12.18 4.15
CA PRO A 78 -0.75 -13.08 5.26
C PRO A 78 0.72 -13.01 5.68
N GLU A 79 1.59 -12.46 4.83
CA GLU A 79 3.03 -12.33 5.09
C GLU A 79 3.44 -10.87 5.29
N PHE A 80 2.50 -9.99 5.64
CA PHE A 80 2.76 -8.57 5.87
C PHE A 80 3.85 -8.38 6.93
N ASP A 81 4.87 -7.62 6.57
CA ASP A 81 6.00 -7.28 7.45
C ASP A 81 6.39 -5.81 7.22
N LEU A 82 6.16 -4.97 8.23
CA LEU A 82 6.44 -3.53 8.17
C LEU A 82 7.89 -3.22 7.76
N ARG A 83 8.86 -4.05 8.18
CA ARG A 83 10.28 -3.84 7.87
C ARG A 83 10.60 -4.05 6.38
N ARG A 84 9.71 -4.68 5.61
CA ARG A 84 9.83 -4.75 4.14
C ARG A 84 9.40 -3.46 3.44
N HIS A 85 8.56 -2.67 4.10
CA HIS A 85 7.94 -1.44 3.55
C HIS A 85 8.65 -0.15 4.00
N VAL A 86 9.36 -0.17 5.13
CA VAL A 86 10.10 0.99 5.65
C VAL A 86 11.58 0.65 5.71
N ARG A 87 12.42 1.50 5.12
CA ARG A 87 13.88 1.27 5.05
C ARG A 87 14.61 2.53 5.44
N GLU A 88 15.60 2.38 6.30
CA GLU A 88 16.62 3.40 6.53
C GLU A 88 17.69 3.26 5.44
N VAL A 89 18.03 4.38 4.81
CA VAL A 89 19.06 4.44 3.77
C VAL A 89 19.95 5.65 3.98
N THR A 90 21.26 5.45 3.97
CA THR A 90 22.23 6.55 3.87
C THR A 90 22.52 6.80 2.41
N LEU A 91 22.17 8.00 1.94
CA LEU A 91 22.48 8.43 0.58
C LEU A 91 23.94 8.90 0.50
N LYS A 92 24.59 8.63 -0.63
CA LYS A 92 25.98 9.03 -0.91
C LYS A 92 26.06 10.43 -1.47
#